data_AF-A0A953YLR7-F1
#
_entry.id   AF-A0A953YLR7-F1
#
_cell.length_a   1.000
_cell.length_b   1.000
_cell.length_c   1.000
_cell.angle_alpha   90.00
_cell.angle_beta   90.00
_cell.angle_gamma   90.00
#
_symmetry.space_group_name_H-M   'P 1'
#
loop_
_entity.id
_entity.type
_entity.pdbx_description
1 polymer ?
#
loop_
_entity_poly.entity_id
_entity_poly.type
_entity_poly.pdbx_seq_one_letter_code
_entity_poly.pdbx_strand_id
1 'polypeptide(L)'
;AFPLGGFAEDLGFRGRTFTDFGVLTGTDDADFIDNGSGGNAINLVDEASVRVSIGAGLSWDSPLGPVNLDIAYPVLSESFDQDQLFSFSFGTTF
;
A
#
# COMPACT_ATOMS: atom_id res chain seq x y z
N ALA A 1 8.92 -14.28 4.54
CA ALA A 1 8.14 -14.87 5.66
C ALA A 1 9.10 -15.35 6.73
N PHE A 2 8.72 -15.26 8.00
CA PHE A 2 9.56 -15.66 9.14
C PHE A 2 8.72 -16.43 10.17
N PRO A 3 9.32 -17.40 10.88
CA PRO A 3 8.60 -18.17 11.89
C PRO A 3 8.33 -17.32 13.12
N LEU A 4 7.19 -17.57 13.77
CA LEU A 4 6.81 -16.90 15.02
C LEU A 4 6.97 -17.80 16.24
N GLY A 5 7.34 -19.06 16.02
CA GLY A 5 7.42 -20.10 17.04
C GLY A 5 6.12 -20.91 17.12
N GLY A 6 6.23 -22.17 17.54
CA GLY A 6 5.15 -23.17 17.41
C GLY A 6 3.82 -22.75 18.04
N PHE A 7 3.84 -22.12 19.22
CA PHE A 7 2.61 -21.70 19.89
C PHE A 7 1.83 -20.62 19.10
N ALA A 8 2.52 -19.66 18.49
CA ALA A 8 1.87 -18.60 17.72
C ALA A 8 1.31 -19.16 16.39
N GLU A 9 2.04 -20.08 15.76
CA GLU A 9 1.64 -20.73 14.52
C GLU A 9 0.42 -21.64 14.73
N ASP A 10 0.35 -22.36 15.87
CA ASP A 10 -0.82 -23.17 16.27
C ASP A 10 -2.08 -22.33 16.50
N LEU A 11 -1.93 -21.06 16.89
CA LEU A 11 -3.02 -20.08 17.02
C LEU A 11 -3.42 -19.44 15.68
N GLY A 12 -2.82 -19.87 14.57
CA GLY A 12 -3.11 -19.39 13.23
C GLY A 12 -2.37 -18.11 12.84
N PHE A 13 -1.35 -17.68 13.60
CA PHE A 13 -0.52 -16.53 13.25
C PHE A 13 0.60 -16.91 12.28
N ARG A 14 0.89 -16.02 11.32
CA ARG A 14 2.00 -16.17 10.37
C ARG A 14 2.75 -14.86 10.17
N GLY A 15 4.07 -14.91 10.28
CA GLY A 15 4.96 -13.77 10.02
C GLY A 15 5.30 -13.64 8.53
N ARG A 16 5.19 -12.44 7.99
CA ARG A 16 5.46 -12.12 6.58
C ARG A 16 6.51 -11.02 6.48
N THR A 17 7.36 -11.13 5.48
CA THR A 17 8.26 -10.06 5.04
C THR A 17 8.06 -9.95 3.54
N PHE A 18 8.02 -8.72 3.04
CA PHE A 18 7.70 -8.43 1.65
C PHE A 18 8.46 -7.22 1.15
N THR A 19 8.46 -7.07 -0.17
CA THR A 19 9.01 -5.93 -0.90
C THR A 19 8.10 -5.73 -2.08
N ASP A 20 7.59 -4.52 -2.24
CA ASP A 20 6.67 -4.17 -3.32
C ASP A 20 7.32 -3.12 -4.21
N PHE A 21 7.01 -3.17 -5.49
CA PHE A 21 7.41 -2.13 -6.44
C PHE A 21 6.31 -1.94 -7.48
N GLY A 22 6.11 -0.70 -7.92
CA GLY A 22 5.07 -0.37 -8.88
C GLY A 22 5.28 0.99 -9.52
N VAL A 23 4.74 1.17 -10.71
CA VAL A 23 4.69 2.45 -11.41
C VAL A 23 3.29 2.59 -11.99
N LEU A 24 2.75 3.80 -11.89
CA LEU A 24 1.53 4.19 -12.59
C LEU A 24 1.94 5.13 -13.73
N THR A 25 1.36 4.92 -14.90
CA THR A 25 1.64 5.69 -16.13
C THR A 25 0.36 5.73 -16.97
N GLY A 26 0.27 6.69 -17.89
CA GLY A 26 -0.88 6.80 -18.79
C GLY A 26 -2.02 7.58 -18.17
N THR A 27 -1.70 8.69 -17.50
CA THR A 27 -2.72 9.60 -17.01
C THR A 27 -3.18 10.48 -18.17
N ASP A 28 -4.26 10.11 -18.84
CA ASP A 28 -4.78 10.80 -20.04
C ASP A 28 -5.34 12.22 -19.76
N ASP A 29 -5.32 12.69 -18.50
CA ASP A 29 -5.86 13.98 -18.07
C ASP A 29 -4.76 15.04 -17.88
N ALA A 30 -4.15 15.48 -18.98
CA ALA A 30 -3.38 16.73 -19.01
C ALA A 30 -4.26 17.98 -19.29
N ASP A 31 -5.58 17.82 -19.44
CA ASP A 31 -6.49 18.87 -19.90
C ASP A 31 -7.66 19.18 -18.95
N PHE A 32 -7.37 19.35 -17.66
CA PHE A 32 -8.17 20.23 -16.79
C PHE A 32 -7.45 21.57 -16.60
N ILE A 33 -6.97 22.17 -17.69
CA ILE A 33 -6.67 23.61 -17.70
C ILE A 33 -8.00 24.32 -17.92
N ASP A 34 -8.54 24.85 -16.83
CA ASP A 34 -9.57 25.88 -16.87
C ASP A 34 -9.07 27.06 -17.72
N ASN A 35 -9.55 27.15 -18.97
CA ASN A 35 -9.35 28.30 -19.84
C ASN A 35 -10.36 29.43 -19.56
N GLY A 36 -10.78 29.63 -18.30
CA GLY A 36 -11.34 30.92 -17.85
C GLY A 36 -12.69 30.89 -17.12
N SER A 37 -12.94 29.97 -16.20
CA SER A 37 -14.21 29.87 -15.47
C SER A 37 -14.06 29.35 -14.02
N GLY A 38 -13.15 29.95 -13.24
CA GLY A 38 -13.19 29.89 -11.77
C GLY A 38 -13.15 28.49 -11.13
N GLY A 39 -12.66 27.47 -11.84
CA GLY A 39 -12.53 26.10 -11.33
C GLY A 39 -11.17 25.89 -10.68
N ASN A 40 -11.13 25.22 -9.51
CA ASN A 40 -9.88 24.83 -8.85
C ASN A 40 -9.00 23.99 -9.79
N ALA A 41 -7.85 24.53 -10.19
CA ALA A 41 -6.85 23.78 -10.95
C ALA A 41 -6.36 22.59 -10.12
N ILE A 42 -6.57 21.38 -10.61
CA ILE A 42 -6.08 20.15 -9.99
C ILE A 42 -4.70 19.89 -10.59
N ASN A 43 -3.65 20.04 -9.79
CA ASN A 43 -2.28 19.77 -10.23
C ASN A 43 -2.05 18.25 -10.24
N LEU A 44 -2.26 17.63 -11.40
CA LEU A 44 -2.02 16.21 -11.61
C LEU A 44 -0.59 16.03 -12.11
N VAL A 45 0.26 15.45 -11.26
CA VAL A 45 1.67 15.18 -11.58
C VAL A 45 1.76 13.78 -12.17
N ASP A 46 1.81 13.67 -13.50
CA ASP A 46 2.05 12.40 -14.21
C ASP A 46 3.55 12.23 -14.44
N GLU A 47 4.24 11.67 -13.45
CA GLU A 47 5.62 11.22 -13.59
C GLU A 47 5.65 9.69 -13.56
N ALA A 48 6.23 9.07 -14.61
CA ALA A 48 6.42 7.63 -14.72
C ALA A 48 7.55 7.15 -13.77
N SER A 49 7.42 7.44 -12.49
CA SER A 49 8.37 7.08 -11.43
C SER A 49 7.98 5.76 -10.75
N VAL A 50 8.98 4.91 -10.55
CA VAL A 50 8.81 3.65 -9.82
C VAL A 50 8.81 3.94 -8.32
N ARG A 51 7.84 3.38 -7.60
CA ARG A 51 7.80 3.35 -6.14
C ARG A 51 8.26 1.99 -5.66
N VAL A 52 9.00 1.96 -4.56
CA VAL A 52 9.51 0.72 -3.95
C VAL A 52 9.30 0.79 -2.44
N SER A 53 8.80 -0.27 -1.84
CA SER A 53 8.64 -0.40 -0.39
C SER A 53 9.16 -1.73 0.12
N ILE A 54 9.54 -1.75 1.38
CA ILE A 54 9.84 -2.99 2.12
C ILE A 54 8.93 -3.05 3.33
N GLY A 55 8.51 -4.24 3.72
CA GLY A 55 7.58 -4.36 4.82
C GLY A 55 7.64 -5.69 5.54
N ALA A 56 7.00 -5.70 6.70
CA ALA A 56 6.74 -6.87 7.49
C ALA A 56 5.27 -6.88 7.92
N GLY A 57 4.73 -8.08 8.06
CA GLY A 57 3.32 -8.26 8.33
C GLY A 57 3.03 -9.47 9.19
N LEU A 58 1.85 -9.45 9.79
CA LEU A 58 1.27 -10.54 10.54
C LEU A 58 -0.07 -10.90 9.91
N SER A 59 -0.22 -12.16 9.50
CA SER A 59 -1.52 -12.72 9.13
C SER A 59 -2.05 -13.57 10.27
N TRP A 60 -3.34 -13.48 10.53
CA TRP A 60 -4.02 -14.28 11.54
C TRP A 60 -5.32 -14.86 10.99
N ASP A 61 -5.42 -16.18 11.01
CA ASP A 61 -6.66 -16.88 10.71
C ASP A 61 -7.56 -16.88 11.96
N SER A 62 -8.20 -15.74 12.24
CA SER A 62 -9.05 -15.59 13.42
C SER A 62 -10.35 -16.39 13.29
N PRO A 63 -11.05 -16.70 14.40
CA PRO A 63 -12.35 -17.36 14.37
C PRO A 63 -13.43 -16.63 13.58
N LEU A 64 -13.25 -15.33 13.33
CA LEU A 64 -14.18 -14.47 12.59
C LEU A 64 -13.75 -14.22 11.14
N GLY A 65 -12.60 -14.77 10.72
CA GLY A 65 -12.05 -14.63 9.38
C GLY A 65 -10.59 -14.16 9.34
N PRO A 66 -9.98 -14.09 8.16
CA PRO A 66 -8.59 -13.66 7.99
C PRO A 66 -8.39 -12.20 8.40
N VAL A 67 -7.28 -11.94 9.09
CA VAL A 67 -6.82 -10.61 9.49
C VAL A 67 -5.40 -10.41 8.99
N ASN A 68 -5.09 -9.28 8.37
CA ASN A 68 -3.71 -8.91 8.05
C ASN A 68 -3.37 -7.55 8.67
N LEU A 69 -2.20 -7.50 9.30
CA LEU A 69 -1.57 -6.31 9.83
C LEU A 69 -0.24 -6.14 9.10
N ASP A 70 -0.06 -5.06 8.38
CA ASP A 70 1.16 -4.80 7.61
C ASP A 70 1.77 -3.47 8.02
N ILE A 71 3.09 -3.46 8.16
CA ILE A 71 3.90 -2.25 8.29
C ILE A 71 4.85 -2.22 7.11
N ALA A 72 4.79 -1.16 6.32
CA ALA A 72 5.62 -0.97 5.15
C ALA A 72 6.31 0.39 5.19
N TYR A 73 7.56 0.43 4.76
CA TYR A 73 8.34 1.63 4.61
C TYR A 73 8.67 1.85 3.13
N PRO A 74 8.29 3.00 2.54
CA PRO A 74 8.69 3.34 1.18
C PRO A 74 10.19 3.65 1.15
N VAL A 75 10.94 2.86 0.38
CA VAL A 75 12.37 3.04 0.16
C VAL A 75 12.62 3.99 -1.01
N LEU A 76 11.69 4.02 -1.98
CA LEU A 76 11.68 4.94 -3.10
C LEU A 76 10.26 5.53 -3.23
N SER A 77 10.13 6.83 -2.95
CA SER A 77 8.90 7.62 -3.03
C SER A 77 9.19 9.02 -3.55
N GLU A 78 8.18 9.66 -4.13
CA GLU A 78 8.25 11.04 -4.61
C GLU A 78 7.78 12.05 -3.57
N SER A 79 8.16 13.32 -3.71
CA SER A 79 7.81 14.38 -2.75
C SER A 79 6.31 14.66 -2.63
N PHE A 80 5.54 14.20 -3.62
CA PHE A 80 4.09 14.35 -3.68
C PHE A 80 3.34 13.05 -3.37
N ASP A 81 4.05 11.95 -3.09
CA ASP A 81 3.43 10.69 -2.69
C ASP A 81 2.89 10.79 -1.25
N GLN A 82 1.79 10.09 -0.98
CA GLN A 82 1.16 10.04 0.34
C GLN A 82 1.44 8.69 1.00
N ASP A 83 2.27 8.72 2.05
CA ASP A 83 2.75 7.50 2.69
C ASP A 83 1.72 6.89 3.66
N GLN A 84 1.49 5.59 3.54
CA GLN A 84 0.74 4.78 4.50
C GLN A 84 1.65 3.73 5.12
N LEU A 85 2.09 3.97 6.36
CA LEU A 85 3.04 3.09 7.06
C LEU A 85 2.40 1.84 7.67
N PHE A 86 1.09 1.87 7.92
CA PHE A 86 0.35 0.78 8.55
C PHE A 86 -0.92 0.45 7.78
N SER A 87 -1.18 -0.83 7.56
CA SER A 87 -2.38 -1.33 6.92
C SER A 87 -3.03 -2.43 7.75
N PHE A 88 -4.35 -2.38 7.85
CA PHE A 88 -5.19 -3.39 8.48
C PHE A 88 -6.25 -3.84 7.48
N SER A 89 -6.38 -5.15 7.28
CA SER A 89 -7.48 -5.74 6.53
C SER A 89 -8.13 -6.86 7.33
N PHE A 90 -9.46 -6.97 7.20
CA PHE A 90 -10.28 -7.98 7.84
C PHE A 90 -11.29 -8.53 6.83
N GLY A 91 -11.40 -9.86 6.77
CA GLY A 91 -12.33 -10.54 5.86
C GLY A 91 -11.67 -11.06 4.58
N THR A 92 -12.48 -11.36 3.57
CA THR A 92 -12.06 -12.06 2.34
C THR A 92 -12.12 -11.20 1.07
N THR A 93 -12.37 -9.89 1.19
CA THR A 93 -12.53 -9.02 0.02
C THR A 93 -11.21 -8.35 -0.33
N PHE A 94 -10.81 -8.49 -1.60
CA PHE A 94 -9.60 -7.95 -2.20
C PHE A 94 -9.91 -6.64 -2.92
#